data_AF-A0A2D0L5G6-F1
#
_entry.id   AF-A0A2D0L5G6-F1
#
_cell.length_a   1.000
_cell.length_b   1.000
_cell.length_c   1.000
_cell.angle_alpha   90.00
_cell.angle_beta   90.00
_cell.angle_gamma   90.00
#
_symmetry.space_group_name_H-M   'P 1'
#
loop_
_entity.id
_entity.type
_entity.pdbx_description
1 polymer ?
#
loop_
_entity_poly.entity_id
_entity_poly.type
_entity_poly.pdbx_seq_one_letter_code
_entity_poly.pdbx_strand_id
1 'polypeptide(L)'
;MSKLLSKYHLPDQDKRTQHITPKTANWEYVHFAVYELGAGETITLPASENETCLVLVAGKATVVTAGQQFEKIGERMDPFERKKPYAVYVAPNETMEIVAETQLELAVCQAKGKGRYPTRLITPRDIGAEQRGHGNNRRYVHNILPDDQAADSLLVVEVYTDEGCTSSYPSHKHDTDNEPLETYLEETYYHRLNPSQGFCVQRVYTDDRSLDETVAVYNKDVVMVPKGYHPVATIAGYDSYYLNVMAGPTRKWLFKWEKDHQWVNGKEYAEKHAIAPHLGSKS
;
A
#
# COMPACT_ATOMS: atom_id res chain seq x y z
N MET A 1 16.51 0.96 16.62
CA MET A 1 15.72 1.17 15.40
C MET A 1 14.25 1.06 15.77
N SER A 2 13.37 1.86 15.16
CA SER A 2 11.92 1.76 15.34
C SER A 2 11.47 0.32 15.09
N LYS A 3 10.52 -0.19 15.89
CA LYS A 3 9.95 -1.53 15.68
C LYS A 3 8.92 -1.53 14.55
N LEU A 4 8.49 -0.35 14.10
CA LEU A 4 7.52 -0.17 13.03
C LEU A 4 8.15 -0.16 11.64
N LEU A 5 9.48 -0.07 11.52
CA LEU A 5 10.18 0.04 10.24
C LEU A 5 10.94 -1.24 9.90
N SER A 6 10.56 -1.88 8.79
CA SER A 6 11.33 -2.96 8.16
C SER A 6 12.13 -2.38 6.99
N LYS A 7 13.47 -2.39 7.13
CA LYS A 7 14.37 -1.88 6.10
C LYS A 7 14.48 -2.87 4.93
N TYR A 8 14.58 -2.33 3.72
CA TYR A 8 14.92 -3.12 2.55
C TYR A 8 16.21 -3.93 2.78
N HIS A 9 16.20 -5.16 2.29
CA HIS A 9 17.39 -5.96 2.10
C HIS A 9 17.42 -6.51 0.67
N LEU A 10 18.62 -6.84 0.18
CA LEU A 10 18.75 -7.55 -1.09
C LEU A 10 17.96 -8.87 -1.05
N PRO A 11 17.50 -9.39 -2.20
CA PRO A 11 16.73 -10.62 -2.27
C PRO A 11 17.40 -11.74 -1.45
N ASP A 12 16.64 -12.32 -0.52
CA ASP A 12 17.08 -13.48 0.27
C ASP A 12 17.13 -14.75 -0.60
N GLN A 13 17.40 -15.90 0.02
CA GLN A 13 17.42 -17.19 -0.67
C GLN A 13 16.08 -17.55 -1.34
N ASP A 14 14.97 -16.98 -0.84
CA ASP A 14 13.62 -17.16 -1.36
C ASP A 14 13.21 -15.99 -2.29
N LYS A 15 14.17 -15.15 -2.68
CA LYS A 15 14.01 -13.96 -3.53
C LYS A 15 13.17 -12.83 -2.90
N ARG A 16 12.93 -12.86 -1.59
CA ARG A 16 12.19 -11.82 -0.88
C ARG A 16 13.10 -10.66 -0.50
N THR A 17 12.56 -9.46 -0.59
CA THR A 17 13.19 -8.21 -0.11
C THR A 17 12.45 -7.61 1.09
N GLN A 18 11.22 -8.06 1.32
CA GLN A 18 10.39 -7.74 2.49
C GLN A 18 9.60 -8.97 2.91
N HIS A 19 9.43 -9.18 4.21
CA HIS A 19 8.63 -10.27 4.75
C HIS A 19 8.06 -9.92 6.13
N ILE A 20 6.81 -9.44 6.12
CA ILE A 20 6.02 -9.07 7.28
C ILE A 20 4.95 -10.14 7.51
N THR A 21 4.92 -10.64 8.73
CA THR A 21 3.93 -11.61 9.22
C THR A 21 3.26 -11.06 10.48
N PRO A 22 2.10 -11.59 10.89
CA PRO A 22 1.47 -11.23 12.14
C PRO A 22 2.40 -11.36 13.35
N LYS A 23 3.26 -12.39 13.35
CA LYS A 23 4.26 -12.59 14.39
C LYS A 23 5.33 -11.49 14.42
N THR A 24 5.86 -11.07 13.26
CA THR A 24 6.93 -10.05 13.21
C THR A 24 6.39 -8.64 13.43
N ALA A 25 5.15 -8.37 13.01
CA ALA A 25 4.46 -7.10 13.21
C ALA A 25 3.78 -7.00 14.59
N ASN A 26 3.67 -8.12 15.31
CA ASN A 26 2.95 -8.25 16.58
C ASN A 26 1.47 -7.82 16.47
N TRP A 27 0.77 -8.42 15.51
CA TRP A 27 -0.64 -8.22 15.22
C TRP A 27 -1.29 -9.55 14.77
N GLU A 28 -2.49 -9.55 14.20
CA GLU A 28 -3.30 -10.75 13.92
C GLU A 28 -3.57 -11.05 12.43
N TYR A 29 -3.74 -10.05 11.55
CA TYR A 29 -4.37 -10.25 10.24
C TYR A 29 -3.41 -10.15 9.06
N VAL A 30 -2.66 -9.05 8.92
CA VAL A 30 -1.95 -8.72 7.68
C VAL A 30 -0.64 -9.50 7.56
N HIS A 31 -0.46 -10.11 6.39
CA HIS A 31 0.80 -10.63 5.90
C HIS A 31 1.19 -9.83 4.64
N PHE A 32 2.47 -9.46 4.53
CA PHE A 32 2.97 -8.71 3.39
C PHE A 32 4.38 -9.14 3.04
N ALA A 33 4.62 -9.49 1.78
CA ALA A 33 5.96 -9.75 1.29
C ALA A 33 6.19 -9.05 -0.06
N VAL A 34 7.47 -8.79 -0.37
CA VAL A 34 7.88 -8.32 -1.70
C VAL A 34 8.95 -9.24 -2.22
N TYR A 35 8.82 -9.63 -3.48
CA TYR A 35 9.77 -10.45 -4.21
C TYR A 35 10.37 -9.64 -5.36
N GLU A 36 11.68 -9.80 -5.57
CA GLU A 36 12.36 -9.27 -6.74
C GLU A 36 12.97 -10.42 -7.54
N LEU A 37 12.54 -10.54 -8.79
CA LEU A 37 12.91 -11.63 -9.70
C LEU A 37 13.55 -11.06 -10.96
N GLY A 38 14.57 -11.76 -11.45
CA GLY A 38 15.09 -11.59 -12.81
C GLY A 38 14.15 -12.23 -13.83
N ALA A 39 14.26 -11.80 -15.10
CA ALA A 39 13.50 -12.40 -16.18
C ALA A 39 13.81 -13.90 -16.33
N GLY A 40 12.76 -14.72 -16.44
CA GLY A 40 12.83 -16.18 -16.50
C GLY A 40 12.95 -16.87 -15.13
N GLU A 41 13.11 -16.13 -14.03
CA GLU A 41 13.06 -16.72 -12.69
C GLU A 41 11.63 -17.04 -12.29
N THR A 42 11.49 -18.09 -11.47
CA THR A 42 10.20 -18.59 -10.99
C THR A 42 10.21 -18.70 -9.47
N ILE A 43 9.10 -18.35 -8.85
CA ILE A 43 8.81 -18.70 -7.45
C ILE A 43 7.53 -19.50 -7.35
N THR A 44 7.44 -20.35 -6.33
CA THR A 44 6.21 -21.05 -5.97
C THR A 44 5.80 -20.63 -4.58
N LEU A 45 4.61 -20.07 -4.45
CA LEU A 45 3.98 -19.78 -3.18
C LEU A 45 3.08 -20.95 -2.80
N PRO A 46 3.29 -21.59 -1.64
CA PRO A 46 2.49 -22.73 -1.23
C PRO A 46 1.05 -22.32 -0.94
N ALA A 47 0.13 -23.27 -1.09
CA ALA A 47 -1.23 -23.13 -0.60
C ALA A 47 -1.26 -22.74 0.88
N SER A 48 -2.14 -21.81 1.24
CA SER A 48 -2.34 -21.37 2.61
C SER A 48 -3.82 -21.06 2.87
N GLU A 49 -4.22 -20.98 4.15
CA GLU A 49 -5.58 -20.58 4.53
C GLU A 49 -5.87 -19.09 4.24
N ASN A 50 -4.86 -18.32 3.81
CA ASN A 50 -5.01 -16.91 3.48
C ASN A 50 -5.52 -16.74 2.05
N GLU A 51 -6.41 -15.78 1.87
CA GLU A 51 -6.60 -15.19 0.54
C GLU A 51 -5.38 -14.33 0.20
N THR A 52 -5.07 -14.22 -1.10
CA THR A 52 -3.88 -13.52 -1.56
C THR A 52 -4.24 -12.52 -2.65
N CYS A 53 -3.67 -11.32 -2.60
CA CYS A 53 -3.66 -10.37 -3.70
C CYS A 53 -2.21 -10.17 -4.17
N LEU A 54 -1.89 -10.68 -5.35
CA LEU A 54 -0.60 -10.52 -6.00
C LEU A 54 -0.61 -9.21 -6.78
N VAL A 55 0.14 -8.20 -6.38
CA VAL A 55 0.22 -6.91 -7.08
C VAL A 55 1.54 -6.84 -7.84
N LEU A 56 1.47 -6.69 -9.16
CA LEU A 56 2.65 -6.45 -9.99
C LEU A 56 3.04 -4.97 -9.85
N VAL A 57 3.88 -4.67 -8.86
CA VAL A 57 4.35 -3.30 -8.57
C VAL A 57 5.11 -2.75 -9.77
N ALA A 58 5.97 -3.58 -10.36
CA ALA A 58 6.68 -3.30 -11.60
C ALA A 58 7.02 -4.60 -12.34
N GLY A 59 6.96 -4.59 -13.67
CA GLY A 59 7.30 -5.73 -14.52
C GLY A 59 6.11 -6.53 -15.01
N LYS A 60 6.39 -7.66 -15.68
CA LYS A 60 5.41 -8.61 -16.20
C LYS A 60 5.65 -10.00 -15.65
N ALA A 61 4.56 -10.74 -15.47
CA ALA A 61 4.61 -12.11 -14.99
C ALA A 61 3.55 -12.98 -15.63
N THR A 62 3.80 -14.28 -15.65
CA THR A 62 2.77 -15.31 -15.80
C THR A 62 2.47 -15.90 -14.44
N VAL A 63 1.18 -15.95 -14.05
CA VAL A 63 0.72 -16.53 -12.78
C VAL A 63 -0.12 -17.76 -13.08
N VAL A 64 0.27 -18.90 -12.50
CA VAL A 64 -0.43 -20.18 -12.64
C VAL A 64 -0.95 -20.60 -11.27
N THR A 65 -2.23 -20.92 -11.19
CA THR A 65 -2.85 -21.58 -10.02
C THR A 65 -3.45 -22.91 -10.43
N ALA A 66 -4.04 -23.66 -9.49
CA ALA A 66 -4.60 -24.98 -9.75
C ALA A 66 -5.69 -24.98 -10.86
N GLY A 67 -6.43 -23.87 -11.02
CA GLY A 67 -7.55 -23.79 -11.96
C GLY A 67 -7.43 -22.72 -13.04
N GLN A 68 -6.42 -21.84 -12.98
CA GLN A 68 -6.31 -20.68 -13.86
C GLN A 68 -4.86 -20.37 -14.21
N GLN A 69 -4.68 -19.74 -15.38
CA GLN A 69 -3.40 -19.24 -15.85
C GLN A 69 -3.60 -17.84 -16.42
N PHE A 70 -2.80 -16.89 -15.93
CA PHE A 70 -2.80 -15.50 -16.37
C PHE A 70 -1.44 -15.20 -17.00
N GLU A 71 -1.37 -15.26 -18.33
CA GLU A 71 -0.11 -15.14 -19.05
C GLU A 71 0.30 -13.68 -19.27
N LYS A 72 1.58 -13.39 -19.00
CA LYS A 72 2.24 -12.12 -19.37
C LYS A 72 1.49 -10.86 -18.96
N ILE A 73 0.84 -10.92 -17.79
CA ILE A 73 0.15 -9.79 -17.17
C ILE A 73 1.16 -8.77 -16.64
N GLY A 74 0.74 -7.52 -16.49
CA GLY A 74 1.61 -6.40 -16.13
C GLY A 74 1.86 -5.45 -17.31
N GLU A 75 2.09 -4.18 -16.99
CA GLU A 75 2.32 -3.13 -17.99
C GLU A 75 3.44 -2.17 -17.61
N ARG A 76 3.40 -1.60 -16.40
CA ARG A 76 4.39 -0.63 -15.94
C ARG A 76 5.67 -1.31 -15.48
N MET A 77 6.83 -0.79 -15.89
CA MET A 77 8.15 -1.24 -15.47
C MET A 77 8.66 -0.50 -14.23
N ASP A 78 7.97 0.57 -13.84
CA ASP A 78 8.21 1.31 -12.62
C ASP A 78 6.86 1.89 -12.11
N PRO A 79 6.58 1.88 -10.78
CA PRO A 79 5.35 2.46 -10.26
C PRO A 79 5.17 3.93 -10.65
N PHE A 80 6.25 4.71 -10.76
CA PHE A 80 6.23 6.13 -11.14
C PHE A 80 5.83 6.39 -12.60
N GLU A 81 5.57 5.37 -13.42
CA GLU A 81 4.78 5.52 -14.66
C GLU A 81 3.32 5.95 -14.39
N ARG A 82 2.84 5.85 -13.13
CA ARG A 82 1.50 6.23 -12.67
C ARG A 82 0.36 5.56 -13.44
N LYS A 83 0.63 4.40 -14.02
CA LYS A 83 -0.37 3.51 -14.61
C LYS A 83 -0.92 2.60 -13.52
N LYS A 84 -2.22 2.30 -13.59
CA LYS A 84 -2.86 1.33 -12.70
C LYS A 84 -2.18 -0.04 -12.85
N PRO A 85 -1.95 -0.78 -11.76
CA PRO A 85 -1.26 -2.07 -11.82
C PRO A 85 -2.16 -3.16 -12.38
N TYR A 86 -1.53 -4.29 -12.69
CA TYR A 86 -2.24 -5.57 -12.73
C TYR A 86 -2.12 -6.22 -11.35
N ALA A 87 -3.17 -6.90 -10.92
CA ALA A 87 -3.15 -7.75 -9.74
C ALA A 87 -3.91 -9.06 -9.96
N VAL A 88 -3.64 -10.07 -9.15
CA VAL A 88 -4.38 -11.34 -9.15
C VAL A 88 -4.88 -11.59 -7.73
N TYR A 89 -6.19 -11.66 -7.57
CA TYR A 89 -6.78 -12.21 -6.35
C TYR A 89 -6.76 -13.73 -6.46
N VAL A 90 -6.21 -14.41 -5.46
CA VAL A 90 -6.11 -15.86 -5.39
C VAL A 90 -6.87 -16.34 -4.16
N ALA A 91 -7.76 -17.31 -4.37
CA ALA A 91 -8.54 -17.91 -3.30
C ALA A 91 -7.64 -18.70 -2.32
N PRO A 92 -8.08 -18.89 -1.07
CA PRO A 92 -7.37 -19.74 -0.12
C PRO A 92 -7.16 -21.16 -0.65
N ASN A 93 -6.11 -21.81 -0.15
CA ASN A 93 -5.72 -23.19 -0.44
C ASN A 93 -5.31 -23.46 -1.90
N GLU A 94 -4.97 -22.42 -2.67
CA GLU A 94 -4.35 -22.57 -3.98
C GLU A 94 -2.84 -22.34 -3.92
N THR A 95 -2.08 -23.25 -4.54
CA THR A 95 -0.67 -23.01 -4.85
C THR A 95 -0.57 -22.03 -6.02
N MET A 96 0.43 -21.15 -5.99
CA MET A 96 0.69 -20.18 -7.05
C MET A 96 2.12 -20.38 -7.56
N GLU A 97 2.27 -20.57 -8.87
CA GLU A 97 3.56 -20.46 -9.55
C GLU A 97 3.60 -19.12 -10.28
N ILE A 98 4.66 -18.35 -10.06
CA ILE A 98 4.84 -17.04 -10.69
C ILE A 98 6.14 -17.07 -11.47
N VAL A 99 6.03 -16.90 -12.78
CA VAL A 99 7.17 -16.81 -13.70
C VAL A 99 7.35 -15.35 -14.08
N ALA A 100 8.53 -14.80 -13.81
CA ALA A 100 8.86 -13.43 -14.18
C ALA A 100 9.16 -13.35 -15.69
N GLU A 101 8.36 -12.60 -16.43
CA GLU A 101 8.53 -12.41 -17.89
C GLU A 101 9.53 -11.27 -18.19
N THR A 102 9.71 -10.38 -17.23
CA THR A 102 10.71 -9.31 -17.21
C THR A 102 11.38 -9.31 -15.83
N GLN A 103 12.25 -8.33 -15.55
CA GLN A 103 12.49 -8.00 -14.14
C GLN A 103 11.15 -7.71 -13.47
N LEU A 104 10.90 -8.33 -12.32
CA LEU A 104 9.62 -8.29 -11.63
C LEU A 104 9.81 -7.86 -10.19
N GLU A 105 8.99 -6.91 -9.76
CA GLU A 105 8.76 -6.57 -8.36
C GLU A 105 7.31 -6.93 -8.04
N LEU A 106 7.14 -7.98 -7.25
CA LEU A 106 5.84 -8.55 -6.92
C LEU A 106 5.56 -8.36 -5.43
N ALA A 107 4.49 -7.63 -5.11
CA ALA A 107 3.96 -7.60 -3.77
C ALA A 107 2.94 -8.73 -3.57
N VAL A 108 3.07 -9.44 -2.46
CA VAL A 108 2.19 -10.53 -2.04
C VAL A 108 1.46 -10.08 -0.79
N CYS A 109 0.21 -9.69 -0.96
CA CYS A 109 -0.67 -9.19 0.10
C CYS A 109 -1.57 -10.32 0.59
N GLN A 110 -1.56 -10.62 1.89
CA GLN A 110 -2.27 -11.78 2.42
C GLN A 110 -3.01 -11.45 3.71
N ALA A 111 -4.18 -12.06 3.88
CA ALA A 111 -4.94 -12.06 5.12
C ALA A 111 -5.81 -13.31 5.17
N LYS A 112 -6.34 -13.65 6.35
CA LYS A 112 -7.19 -14.84 6.53
C LYS A 112 -8.36 -14.83 5.55
N GLY A 113 -8.47 -15.88 4.74
CA GLY A 113 -9.59 -16.05 3.82
C GLY A 113 -10.72 -16.89 4.42
N LYS A 114 -11.93 -16.72 3.91
CA LYS A 114 -13.13 -17.53 4.20
C LYS A 114 -13.55 -18.37 2.99
N GLY A 115 -12.89 -18.19 1.84
CA GLY A 115 -13.13 -18.95 0.62
C GLY A 115 -14.41 -18.56 -0.10
N ARG A 116 -14.92 -17.34 0.10
CA ARG A 116 -16.19 -16.90 -0.52
C ARG A 116 -16.05 -16.49 -1.99
N TYR A 117 -14.83 -16.18 -2.43
CA TYR A 117 -14.58 -15.62 -3.75
C TYR A 117 -13.54 -16.43 -4.52
N PRO A 118 -13.74 -16.64 -5.83
CA PRO A 118 -12.80 -17.39 -6.66
C PRO A 118 -11.58 -16.55 -7.05
N THR A 119 -10.49 -17.24 -7.40
CA THR A 119 -9.33 -16.64 -8.06
C THR A 119 -9.75 -15.84 -9.29
N ARG A 120 -9.19 -14.64 -9.48
CA ARG A 120 -9.48 -13.77 -10.63
C ARG A 120 -8.37 -12.76 -10.90
N LEU A 121 -8.28 -12.34 -12.16
CA LEU A 121 -7.47 -11.19 -12.55
C LEU A 121 -8.16 -9.88 -12.18
N ILE A 122 -7.38 -8.92 -11.71
CA ILE A 122 -7.76 -7.51 -11.50
C ILE A 122 -6.90 -6.69 -12.47
N THR A 123 -7.54 -6.19 -13.53
CA THR A 123 -6.86 -5.42 -14.59
C THR A 123 -6.91 -3.93 -14.27
N PRO A 124 -6.12 -3.10 -14.97
CA PRO A 124 -6.23 -1.64 -14.91
C PRO A 124 -7.64 -1.08 -15.14
N ARG A 125 -8.53 -1.82 -15.82
CA ARG A 125 -9.92 -1.40 -16.07
C ARG A 125 -10.82 -1.57 -14.85
N ASP A 126 -10.47 -2.50 -13.96
CA ASP A 126 -11.24 -2.83 -12.76
C ASP A 126 -10.89 -1.92 -11.57
N ILE A 127 -9.77 -1.19 -11.68
CA ILE A 127 -9.21 -0.38 -10.61
C ILE A 127 -9.72 1.06 -10.71
N GLY A 128 -10.38 1.54 -9.66
CA GLY A 128 -10.77 2.95 -9.53
C GLY A 128 -9.55 3.85 -9.36
N ALA A 129 -9.57 5.04 -9.96
CA ALA A 129 -8.54 6.06 -9.76
C ALA A 129 -9.16 7.41 -9.40
N GLU A 130 -8.52 8.13 -8.50
CA GLU A 130 -9.00 9.42 -8.03
C GLU A 130 -7.85 10.34 -7.60
N GLN A 131 -8.04 11.63 -7.82
CA GLN A 131 -7.21 12.66 -7.22
C GLN A 131 -7.90 13.15 -5.94
N ARG A 132 -7.18 13.10 -4.81
CA ARG A 132 -7.69 13.57 -3.52
C ARG A 132 -6.90 14.80 -3.05
N GLY A 133 -7.57 15.70 -2.35
CA GLY A 133 -6.97 16.86 -1.67
C GLY A 133 -6.65 18.06 -2.57
N HIS A 134 -6.22 19.17 -1.94
CA HIS A 134 -5.87 20.43 -2.56
C HIS A 134 -4.44 20.85 -2.16
N GLY A 135 -3.77 21.70 -2.95
CA GLY A 135 -2.45 22.23 -2.60
C GLY A 135 -1.44 21.15 -2.23
N ASN A 136 -0.82 21.30 -1.05
CA ASN A 136 0.18 20.38 -0.50
C ASN A 136 -0.42 19.10 0.11
N ASN A 137 -1.73 18.86 -0.05
CA ASN A 137 -2.40 17.61 0.34
C ASN A 137 -2.89 16.82 -0.88
N ARG A 138 -2.42 17.18 -2.09
CA ARG A 138 -2.76 16.50 -3.34
C ARG A 138 -2.06 15.15 -3.43
N ARG A 139 -2.83 14.15 -3.80
CA ARG A 139 -2.35 12.77 -4.03
C ARG A 139 -3.21 12.09 -5.08
N TYR A 140 -2.63 11.09 -5.72
CA TYR A 140 -3.32 10.25 -6.70
C TYR A 140 -3.43 8.83 -6.14
N VAL A 141 -4.62 8.25 -6.19
CA VAL A 141 -4.95 6.99 -5.53
C VAL A 141 -5.46 5.99 -6.56
N HIS A 142 -4.98 4.75 -6.48
CA HIS A 142 -5.57 3.62 -7.18
C HIS A 142 -6.11 2.60 -6.18
N ASN A 143 -7.42 2.40 -6.20
CA ASN A 143 -8.12 1.46 -5.32
C ASN A 143 -8.09 0.06 -5.97
N ILE A 144 -7.04 -0.73 -5.68
CA ILE A 144 -6.79 -2.04 -6.32
C ILE A 144 -7.82 -3.08 -5.87
N LEU A 145 -8.10 -3.12 -4.56
CA LEU A 145 -9.08 -4.03 -3.96
C LEU A 145 -9.81 -3.31 -2.80
N PRO A 146 -10.70 -2.34 -3.10
CA PRO A 146 -11.48 -1.60 -2.09
C PRO A 146 -12.58 -2.45 -1.43
N ASP A 147 -13.21 -1.92 -0.38
CA ASP A 147 -14.18 -2.65 0.45
C ASP A 147 -15.51 -2.98 -0.26
N ASP A 148 -15.82 -2.29 -1.35
CA ASP A 148 -16.97 -2.55 -2.23
C ASP A 148 -16.69 -3.62 -3.31
N GLN A 149 -15.44 -4.10 -3.43
CA GLN A 149 -15.07 -5.21 -4.31
C GLN A 149 -14.96 -6.54 -3.55
N ALA A 150 -15.10 -7.64 -4.29
CA ALA A 150 -15.11 -9.00 -3.73
C ALA A 150 -13.76 -9.43 -3.13
N ALA A 151 -13.68 -9.55 -1.81
CA ALA A 151 -12.64 -10.25 -1.06
C ALA A 151 -13.12 -10.52 0.39
N ASP A 152 -12.46 -11.42 1.10
CA ASP A 152 -12.86 -11.83 2.44
C ASP A 152 -12.46 -10.84 3.53
N SER A 153 -11.23 -10.35 3.46
CA SER A 153 -10.54 -9.56 4.49
C SER A 153 -9.71 -8.41 3.89
N LEU A 154 -9.02 -8.66 2.77
CA LEU A 154 -8.04 -7.76 2.17
C LEU A 154 -8.65 -6.47 1.63
N LEU A 155 -8.01 -5.36 1.98
CA LEU A 155 -8.10 -4.08 1.31
C LEU A 155 -6.72 -3.71 0.76
N VAL A 156 -6.64 -3.33 -0.51
CA VAL A 156 -5.37 -2.99 -1.16
C VAL A 156 -5.51 -1.70 -1.95
N VAL A 157 -4.63 -0.75 -1.70
CA VAL A 157 -4.63 0.57 -2.33
C VAL A 157 -3.20 1.03 -2.56
N GLU A 158 -2.94 1.73 -3.65
CA GLU A 158 -1.67 2.44 -3.83
C GLU A 158 -1.89 3.95 -3.96
N VAL A 159 -0.93 4.72 -3.48
CA VAL A 159 -0.99 6.18 -3.43
C VAL A 159 0.30 6.77 -3.97
N TYR A 160 0.17 7.82 -4.75
CA TYR A 160 1.26 8.67 -5.22
C TYR A 160 1.14 10.03 -4.58
N THR A 161 2.23 10.48 -3.97
CA THR A 161 2.35 11.78 -3.31
C THR A 161 3.53 12.50 -3.90
N ASP A 162 3.25 13.61 -4.57
CA ASP A 162 4.29 14.43 -5.19
C ASP A 162 5.17 15.04 -4.08
N GLU A 163 6.44 15.31 -4.41
CA GLU A 163 7.37 15.97 -3.49
C GLU A 163 6.78 17.24 -2.81
N GLY A 164 7.10 17.43 -1.52
CA GLY A 164 6.58 18.53 -0.70
C GLY A 164 5.11 18.40 -0.28
N CYS A 165 4.36 17.42 -0.80
CA CYS A 165 3.00 17.13 -0.33
C CYS A 165 3.00 16.19 0.88
N THR A 166 1.89 16.20 1.63
CA THR A 166 1.60 15.28 2.72
C THR A 166 0.44 14.38 2.32
N SER A 167 0.57 13.07 2.56
CA SER A 167 -0.48 12.07 2.36
C SER A 167 -0.72 11.25 3.63
N SER A 168 -1.67 10.32 3.57
CA SER A 168 -2.41 9.82 4.75
C SER A 168 -2.83 10.93 5.73
N TYR A 169 -3.02 12.14 5.19
CA TYR A 169 -3.37 13.38 5.88
C TYR A 169 -4.66 14.00 5.29
N PRO A 170 -5.52 14.69 6.06
CA PRO A 170 -5.47 14.87 7.52
C PRO A 170 -5.38 13.55 8.27
N SER A 171 -4.63 13.55 9.37
CA SER A 171 -4.35 12.36 10.16
C SER A 171 -5.64 11.59 10.45
N HIS A 172 -5.62 10.29 10.19
CA HIS A 172 -6.75 9.40 10.47
C HIS A 172 -6.26 8.11 11.11
N LYS A 173 -7.15 7.41 11.81
CA LYS A 173 -6.90 6.11 12.43
C LYS A 173 -8.08 5.16 12.20
N HIS A 174 -7.78 3.88 12.19
CA HIS A 174 -8.71 2.75 12.11
C HIS A 174 -8.15 1.63 13.00
N ASP A 175 -8.12 1.90 14.30
CA ASP A 175 -7.44 1.07 15.31
C ASP A 175 -8.36 0.57 16.42
N THR A 176 -9.67 0.81 16.28
CA THR A 176 -10.68 0.42 17.25
C THR A 176 -11.87 -0.22 16.52
N ASP A 177 -12.26 -1.43 16.95
CA ASP A 177 -13.45 -2.11 16.44
C ASP A 177 -14.72 -1.50 17.07
N ASN A 178 -15.30 -0.50 16.41
CA ASN A 178 -16.41 0.31 16.93
C ASN A 178 -17.33 0.80 15.80
N GLU A 179 -17.83 -0.14 14.99
CA GLU A 179 -18.78 0.18 13.92
C GLU A 179 -20.04 0.91 14.46
N PRO A 180 -20.58 1.90 13.72
CA PRO A 180 -20.21 2.32 12.37
C PRO A 180 -19.17 3.45 12.32
N LEU A 181 -18.54 3.80 13.44
CA LEU A 181 -17.67 4.98 13.52
C LEU A 181 -16.24 4.68 13.03
N GLU A 182 -15.74 3.50 13.37
CA GLU A 182 -14.36 3.09 13.12
C GLU A 182 -14.29 1.56 13.06
N THR A 183 -13.43 1.02 12.22
CA THR A 183 -13.07 -0.41 12.21
C THR A 183 -11.63 -0.59 12.64
N TYR A 184 -11.32 -1.72 13.26
CA TYR A 184 -9.94 -2.13 13.48
C TYR A 184 -9.37 -2.67 12.16
N LEU A 185 -8.35 -2.00 11.62
CA LEU A 185 -7.61 -2.40 10.45
C LEU A 185 -6.12 -2.20 10.71
N GLU A 186 -5.37 -3.30 10.70
CA GLU A 186 -3.91 -3.25 10.59
C GLU A 186 -3.53 -2.71 9.21
N GLU A 187 -2.41 -1.99 9.11
CA GLU A 187 -1.96 -1.45 7.83
C GLU A 187 -0.44 -1.56 7.64
N THR A 188 -0.02 -2.00 6.45
CA THR A 188 1.37 -1.85 5.98
C THR A 188 1.49 -0.71 4.97
N TYR A 189 2.67 -0.11 4.89
CA TYR A 189 3.06 0.85 3.86
C TYR A 189 4.36 0.41 3.22
N TYR A 190 4.33 -0.10 1.99
CA TYR A 190 5.54 -0.36 1.21
C TYR A 190 5.90 0.84 0.36
N HIS A 191 7.01 1.50 0.67
CA HIS A 191 7.38 2.78 0.06
C HIS A 191 8.31 2.63 -1.14
N ARG A 192 8.11 3.48 -2.14
CA ARG A 192 9.05 3.74 -3.23
C ARG A 192 9.29 5.24 -3.33
N LEU A 193 10.52 5.62 -3.68
CA LEU A 193 10.92 7.01 -3.85
C LEU A 193 11.51 7.21 -5.25
N ASN A 194 11.29 8.40 -5.82
CA ASN A 194 11.87 8.82 -7.08
C ASN A 194 12.40 10.25 -6.99
N PRO A 195 13.72 10.47 -7.19
CA PRO A 195 14.77 9.47 -7.37
C PRO A 195 14.96 8.53 -6.16
N SER A 196 15.48 7.32 -6.40
CA SER A 196 15.46 6.21 -5.42
C SER A 196 16.34 6.39 -4.18
N GLN A 197 17.26 7.35 -4.15
CA GLN A 197 18.05 7.67 -2.96
C GLN A 197 17.29 8.53 -1.94
N GLY A 198 16.08 8.98 -2.29
CA GLY A 198 15.24 9.80 -1.43
C GLY A 198 14.74 9.10 -0.17
N PHE A 199 14.10 9.90 0.67
CA PHE A 199 13.35 9.41 1.82
C PHE A 199 12.08 10.26 2.02
N CYS A 200 11.08 9.70 2.69
CA CYS A 200 9.96 10.45 3.26
C CYS A 200 9.96 10.27 4.79
N VAL A 201 9.18 11.09 5.49
CA VAL A 201 9.00 10.99 6.94
C VAL A 201 7.60 10.47 7.20
N GLN A 202 7.50 9.31 7.85
CA GLN A 202 6.23 8.79 8.34
C GLN A 202 6.22 8.82 9.86
N ARG A 203 5.12 9.31 10.44
CA ARG A 203 4.93 9.35 11.89
C ARG A 203 3.73 8.50 12.26
N VAL A 204 3.89 7.57 13.19
CA VAL A 204 2.80 6.74 13.72
C VAL A 204 2.57 7.12 15.19
N TYR A 205 1.39 7.63 15.54
CA TYR A 205 1.13 8.17 16.87
C TYR A 205 -0.33 8.06 17.32
N THR A 206 -0.56 7.93 18.62
CA THR A 206 -1.91 7.91 19.24
C THR A 206 -2.26 9.27 19.85
N ASP A 207 -3.54 9.51 20.18
CA ASP A 207 -3.97 10.76 20.84
C ASP A 207 -3.17 11.03 22.14
N ASP A 208 -2.93 9.99 22.94
CA ASP A 208 -2.22 10.05 24.22
C ASP A 208 -0.68 9.98 24.11
N ARG A 209 -0.15 9.80 22.89
CA ARG A 209 1.29 9.62 22.61
C ARG A 209 1.95 8.43 23.31
N SER A 210 1.17 7.45 23.77
CA SER A 210 1.71 6.17 24.23
C SER A 210 2.43 5.41 23.11
N LEU A 211 2.02 5.67 21.87
CA LEU A 211 2.81 5.44 20.66
C LEU A 211 3.05 6.80 19.99
N ASP A 212 4.30 7.12 19.67
CA ASP A 212 4.69 8.31 18.92
C ASP A 212 6.07 8.09 18.29
N GLU A 213 6.10 7.37 17.17
CA GLU A 213 7.34 7.04 16.45
C GLU A 213 7.40 7.80 15.12
N THR A 214 8.50 8.49 14.87
CA THR A 214 8.79 9.12 13.58
C THR A 214 9.96 8.40 12.92
N VAL A 215 9.77 7.99 11.67
CA VAL A 215 10.76 7.23 10.90
C VAL A 215 11.09 7.93 9.58
N ALA A 216 12.38 7.98 9.25
CA ALA A 216 12.84 8.29 7.90
C ALA A 216 12.82 7.01 7.06
N VAL A 217 11.92 6.98 6.10
CA VAL A 217 11.59 5.82 5.27
C VAL A 217 12.26 5.98 3.91
N TYR A 218 13.08 4.99 3.53
CA TYR A 218 13.81 4.99 2.27
C TYR A 218 13.14 4.07 1.25
N ASN A 219 13.65 4.09 0.02
CA ASN A 219 13.12 3.29 -1.07
C ASN A 219 13.07 1.79 -0.72
N LYS A 220 11.90 1.18 -0.92
CA LYS A 220 11.55 -0.21 -0.65
C LYS A 220 11.46 -0.60 0.83
N ASP A 221 11.48 0.36 1.74
CA ASP A 221 11.18 0.10 3.15
C ASP A 221 9.68 -0.15 3.38
N VAL A 222 9.35 -0.87 4.46
CA VAL A 222 7.97 -1.06 4.92
C VAL A 222 7.77 -0.43 6.30
N VAL A 223 6.70 0.34 6.45
CA VAL A 223 6.21 0.80 7.76
C VAL A 223 4.96 0.01 8.16
N MET A 224 4.93 -0.46 9.40
CA MET A 224 3.80 -1.16 10.01
C MET A 224 3.04 -0.20 10.91
N VAL A 225 1.72 -0.13 10.75
CA VAL A 225 0.82 0.72 11.52
C VAL A 225 -0.14 -0.17 12.30
N PRO A 226 0.20 -0.57 13.53
CA PRO A 226 -0.66 -1.41 14.36
C PRO A 226 -1.81 -0.63 15.01
N LYS A 227 -1.66 0.70 15.15
CA LYS A 227 -2.66 1.63 15.68
C LYS A 227 -2.26 3.08 15.44
N GLY A 228 -3.18 4.01 15.69
CA GLY A 228 -2.93 5.45 15.70
C GLY A 228 -2.97 6.11 14.31
N TYR A 229 -2.71 7.40 14.33
CA TYR A 229 -2.55 8.27 13.17
C TYR A 229 -1.22 8.02 12.48
N HIS A 230 -1.20 8.08 11.15
CA HIS A 230 -0.04 7.64 10.37
C HIS A 230 0.24 8.49 9.11
N PRO A 231 0.34 9.84 9.21
CA PRO A 231 0.64 10.70 8.06
C PRO A 231 2.04 10.45 7.47
N VAL A 232 2.17 10.73 6.17
CA VAL A 232 3.41 10.66 5.40
C VAL A 232 3.73 12.04 4.85
N ALA A 233 4.89 12.60 5.20
CA ALA A 233 5.40 13.86 4.68
C ALA A 233 6.55 13.58 3.69
N THR A 234 6.37 13.99 2.44
CA THR A 234 7.41 13.86 1.42
C THR A 234 8.44 14.98 1.51
N ILE A 235 9.63 14.75 0.96
CA ILE A 235 10.73 15.72 0.96
C ILE A 235 10.89 16.29 -0.45
N ALA A 236 11.19 17.59 -0.54
CA ALA A 236 11.50 18.24 -1.81
C ALA A 236 12.59 17.47 -2.58
N GLY A 237 12.38 17.29 -3.87
CA GLY A 237 13.19 16.51 -4.81
C GLY A 237 12.85 15.02 -4.88
N TYR A 238 11.93 14.51 -4.05
CA TYR A 238 11.63 13.07 -3.97
C TYR A 238 10.13 12.78 -3.97
N ASP A 239 9.62 12.39 -5.13
CA ASP A 239 8.26 11.86 -5.26
C ASP A 239 8.14 10.54 -4.49
N SER A 240 6.97 10.31 -3.89
CA SER A 240 6.69 9.11 -3.10
C SER A 240 5.55 8.31 -3.71
N TYR A 241 5.73 7.00 -3.69
CA TYR A 241 4.69 6.00 -3.91
C TYR A 241 4.62 5.10 -2.69
N TYR A 242 3.43 4.65 -2.31
CA TYR A 242 3.32 3.52 -1.41
C TYR A 242 2.15 2.61 -1.75
N LEU A 243 2.34 1.31 -1.51
CA LEU A 243 1.30 0.28 -1.56
C LEU A 243 0.88 -0.07 -0.13
N ASN A 244 -0.41 0.01 0.14
CA ASN A 244 -1.01 -0.37 1.40
C ASN A 244 -1.74 -1.70 1.32
N VAL A 245 -1.65 -2.45 2.41
CA VAL A 245 -2.48 -3.62 2.68
C VAL A 245 -3.14 -3.42 4.03
N MET A 246 -4.46 -3.56 4.07
CA MET A 246 -5.21 -3.57 5.31
C MET A 246 -6.05 -4.83 5.45
N ALA A 247 -6.21 -5.27 6.69
CA ALA A 247 -7.16 -6.31 7.08
C ALA A 247 -7.50 -6.19 8.57
N GLY A 248 -8.66 -6.74 8.94
CA GLY A 248 -9.17 -6.75 10.30
C GLY A 248 -10.40 -7.65 10.43
N PRO A 249 -11.06 -7.69 11.60
CA PRO A 249 -12.22 -8.55 11.82
C PRO A 249 -13.41 -8.19 10.91
N THR A 250 -13.59 -6.88 10.65
CA THR A 250 -14.56 -6.36 9.69
C THR A 250 -13.82 -5.77 8.48
N ARG A 251 -14.17 -6.25 7.29
CA ARG A 251 -13.72 -5.68 6.01
C ARG A 251 -14.56 -4.47 5.61
N LYS A 252 -14.31 -3.32 6.25
CA LYS A 252 -14.82 -1.99 5.85
C LYS A 252 -13.78 -0.95 6.21
N TRP A 253 -13.58 0.05 5.35
CA TRP A 253 -12.65 1.15 5.64
C TRP A 253 -13.38 2.30 6.33
N LEU A 254 -13.58 2.16 7.64
CA LEU A 254 -14.17 3.19 8.51
C LEU A 254 -13.09 3.76 9.41
N PHE A 255 -12.79 5.05 9.27
CA PHE A 255 -11.71 5.71 9.99
C PHE A 255 -12.19 6.99 10.67
N LYS A 256 -11.43 7.40 11.69
CA LYS A 256 -11.65 8.64 12.42
C LYS A 256 -10.51 9.62 12.16
N TRP A 257 -10.85 10.86 11.80
CA TRP A 257 -9.87 11.94 11.71
C TRP A 257 -9.42 12.44 13.08
N GLU A 258 -8.17 12.90 13.15
CA GLU A 258 -7.69 13.70 14.27
C GLU A 258 -8.41 15.05 14.28
N LYS A 259 -9.07 15.36 15.40
CA LYS A 259 -9.95 16.52 15.55
C LYS A 259 -9.25 17.83 15.18
N ASP A 260 -8.01 18.00 15.61
CA ASP A 260 -7.25 19.25 15.45
C ASP A 260 -6.81 19.51 14.00
N HIS A 261 -6.86 18.49 13.13
CA HIS A 261 -6.40 18.58 11.75
C HIS A 261 -7.54 18.39 10.73
N GLN A 262 -8.74 18.03 11.19
CA GLN A 262 -9.90 17.77 10.35
C GLN A 262 -10.29 18.97 9.45
N TRP A 263 -10.01 20.20 9.89
CA TRP A 263 -10.32 21.43 9.15
C TRP A 263 -9.65 21.50 7.77
N VAL A 264 -8.54 20.76 7.56
CA VAL A 264 -7.84 20.67 6.26
C VAL A 264 -8.69 19.98 5.17
N ASN A 265 -9.69 19.19 5.55
CA ASN A 265 -10.69 18.66 4.61
C ASN A 265 -11.75 19.72 4.21
N GLY A 266 -11.77 20.87 4.90
CA GLY A 266 -12.78 21.90 4.74
C GLY A 266 -12.47 22.89 3.63
N LYS A 267 -13.44 23.77 3.38
CA LYS A 267 -13.36 24.82 2.35
C LYS A 267 -12.21 25.78 2.55
N GLU A 268 -11.87 26.11 3.81
CA GLU A 268 -10.80 27.06 4.14
C GLU A 268 -9.45 26.66 3.51
N TYR A 269 -9.06 25.38 3.66
CA TYR A 269 -7.82 24.89 3.07
C TYR A 269 -7.91 24.81 1.54
N ALA A 270 -9.05 24.38 1.01
CA ALA A 270 -9.27 24.33 -0.44
C ALA A 270 -9.18 25.72 -1.08
N GLU A 271 -9.80 26.74 -0.50
CA GLU A 271 -9.82 28.12 -0.97
C GLU A 271 -8.42 28.74 -0.92
N LYS A 272 -7.65 28.50 0.15
CA LYS A 272 -6.24 28.92 0.26
C LYS A 272 -5.38 28.46 -0.93
N HIS A 273 -5.71 27.29 -1.49
CA HIS A 273 -4.96 26.68 -2.58
C HIS A 273 -5.68 26.76 -3.95
N ALA A 274 -6.85 27.40 -4.02
CA ALA A 274 -7.59 27.61 -5.27
C ALA A 274 -7.05 28.80 -6.09
N ILE A 275 -6.38 29.74 -5.44
CA ILE A 275 -5.76 30.90 -6.09
C ILE A 275 -4.30 30.52 -6.40
N ALA A 276 -3.99 30.30 -7.67
CA ALA A 276 -2.62 30.09 -8.11
C ALA A 276 -1.72 31.24 -7.58
N PRO A 277 -0.52 30.96 -7.03
CA PRO A 277 0.40 32.04 -6.73
C PRO A 277 0.68 32.78 -8.04
N HIS A 278 0.42 34.08 -8.06
CA HIS A 278 1.06 34.96 -9.03
C HIS A 278 2.55 34.61 -9.01
N LEU A 279 3.06 34.13 -10.14
CA LEU A 279 4.48 33.98 -10.43
C LEU A 279 5.16 35.35 -10.28
N GLY A 280 5.48 35.71 -9.04
CA GLY A 280 6.47 36.72 -8.71
C GLY A 280 7.82 36.06 -8.89
N SER A 281 8.34 36.08 -10.11
CA SER A 281 9.75 35.85 -10.38
C SER A 281 10.57 36.76 -9.46
N LYS A 282 11.31 36.18 -8.53
CA LYS A 282 12.51 36.82 -7.98
C LYS A 282 13.63 35.78 -7.96
N SER A 283 14.50 35.99 -8.95
CA SER A 283 15.96 35.74 -9.01
C SER A 283 16.56 34.90 -7.89
#